data_AF-A0A7I4YQE5-F1
#
_entry.id   AF-A0A7I4YQE5-F1
#
_cell.length_a   1.000
_cell.length_b   1.000
_cell.length_c   1.000
_cell.angle_alpha   90.00
_cell.angle_beta   90.00
_cell.angle_gamma   90.00
#
_symmetry.space_group_name_H-M   'P 1'
#
loop_
_entity.id
_entity.type
_entity.pdbx_description
1 polymer ?
#
loop_
_entity_poly.entity_id
_entity_poly.type
_entity_poly.pdbx_seq_one_letter_code
_entity_poly.pdbx_strand_id
1 'polypeptide(L)'
;MDYQLVVGTVGFIVVSTFILYCDVLFIISRNRQSNRFNSAFFRLWWNQGFFDVFSLIFFTATMYSRCFDAMVPVFLYLNRYPIWKKFALVTQELIMYTQATTVVMELGVRLMTMCLPSAHITEVVDHLPKWMKTSYRSSIATIHYCHTILCIFNFQYGLQGTNVPLLLSTSGVTYDTSIFFIGLVYRVTALVLCLCGYFYMFDTIRRKGARAEFKILLHGVCLVIALIAVITSSLCRRFKIGESYQLVRVAFLSTMLWIPCTNILVTIYTTKSLRSRLLNPLLPDKTSVVAMTAMTQLHRTSTRVKAWHTDHKP
;
A
#
# COMPACT_ATOMS: atom_id res chain seq x y z
N MET A 1 -0.90 -17.76 -26.38
CA MET A 1 -1.70 -17.45 -25.17
C MET A 1 -2.67 -16.37 -25.56
N ASP A 2 -3.97 -16.62 -25.45
CA ASP A 2 -5.00 -15.71 -25.96
C ASP A 2 -4.98 -14.39 -25.20
N TYR A 3 -4.88 -13.27 -25.92
CA TYR A 3 -4.84 -11.92 -25.34
C TYR A 3 -5.99 -11.67 -24.35
N GLN A 4 -7.20 -12.15 -24.69
CA GLN A 4 -8.39 -12.05 -23.86
C GLN A 4 -8.25 -12.81 -22.53
N LEU A 5 -7.58 -13.96 -22.52
CA LEU A 5 -7.30 -14.72 -21.31
C LEU A 5 -6.40 -13.92 -20.36
N VAL A 6 -5.40 -13.21 -20.90
CA VAL A 6 -4.48 -12.38 -20.11
C VAL A 6 -5.21 -11.20 -19.49
N VAL A 7 -6.02 -10.49 -20.27
CA VAL A 7 -6.81 -9.35 -19.80
C VAL A 7 -7.86 -9.78 -18.77
N GLY A 8 -8.51 -10.93 -18.99
CA GLY A 8 -9.42 -11.54 -18.02
C GLY A 8 -8.72 -11.89 -16.70
N THR A 9 -7.52 -12.47 -16.78
CA THR A 9 -6.70 -12.79 -15.60
C THR A 9 -6.31 -11.54 -14.81
N VAL A 10 -5.87 -10.48 -15.50
CA VAL A 10 -5.55 -9.20 -14.86
C VAL A 10 -6.80 -8.61 -14.18
N GLY A 11 -7.96 -8.66 -14.84
CA GLY A 11 -9.23 -8.20 -14.26
C GLY A 11 -9.58 -8.97 -12.99
N PHE A 12 -9.48 -10.29 -13.03
CA PHE A 12 -9.70 -11.14 -11.87
C PHE A 12 -8.75 -10.80 -10.71
N ILE A 13 -7.46 -10.59 -11.00
CA ILE A 13 -6.47 -10.19 -9.99
C ILE A 13 -6.86 -8.86 -9.36
N VAL A 14 -7.23 -7.85 -10.17
CA VAL A 14 -7.60 -6.53 -9.65
C VAL A 14 -8.83 -6.59 -8.76
N VAL A 15 -9.89 -7.27 -9.20
CA VAL A 15 -11.13 -7.41 -8.43
C VAL A 15 -10.87 -8.17 -7.14
N SER A 16 -10.14 -9.29 -7.20
CA SER A 16 -9.80 -10.07 -6.01
C SER A 16 -8.95 -9.27 -5.02
N THR A 17 -7.95 -8.55 -5.52
CA THR A 17 -7.08 -7.69 -4.72
C THR A 17 -7.88 -6.57 -4.06
N PHE A 18 -8.80 -5.93 -4.80
CA PHE A 18 -9.68 -4.89 -4.28
C PHE A 18 -10.56 -5.41 -3.13
N ILE A 19 -11.23 -6.55 -3.32
CA ILE A 19 -12.06 -7.18 -2.29
C ILE A 19 -11.22 -7.49 -1.04
N LEU A 20 -10.03 -8.08 -1.22
CA LEU A 20 -9.13 -8.38 -0.12
C LEU A 20 -8.70 -7.14 0.66
N TYR A 21 -8.38 -6.03 -0.02
CA TYR A 21 -8.08 -4.77 0.65
C TYR A 21 -9.29 -4.25 1.43
N CYS A 22 -10.48 -4.24 0.83
CA CYS A 22 -11.70 -3.82 1.49
C CYS A 22 -11.98 -4.64 2.75
N ASP A 23 -11.85 -5.97 2.68
CA ASP A 23 -12.06 -6.86 3.82
C ASP A 23 -11.02 -6.64 4.92
N VAL A 24 -9.75 -6.53 4.56
CA VAL A 24 -8.69 -6.29 5.55
C VAL A 24 -8.85 -4.92 6.20
N LEU A 25 -9.20 -3.90 5.43
CA LEU A 25 -9.52 -2.58 5.97
C LEU A 25 -10.77 -2.68 6.88
N PHE A 26 -11.83 -3.38 6.48
CA PHE A 26 -12.96 -3.56 7.37
C PHE A 26 -12.57 -4.24 8.69
N ILE A 27 -11.73 -5.28 8.64
CA ILE A 27 -11.20 -5.98 9.82
C ILE A 27 -10.36 -5.06 10.70
N ILE A 28 -9.42 -4.29 10.13
CA ILE A 28 -8.55 -3.39 10.90
C ILE A 28 -9.39 -2.29 11.56
N SER A 29 -10.34 -1.70 10.84
CA SER A 29 -11.21 -0.65 11.37
C SER A 29 -12.12 -1.15 12.50
N ARG A 30 -12.76 -2.31 12.32
CA ARG A 30 -13.64 -2.91 13.34
C ARG A 30 -12.87 -3.22 14.62
N ASN A 31 -11.59 -3.56 14.52
CA ASN A 31 -10.78 -4.04 15.63
C ASN A 31 -9.76 -3.02 16.14
N ARG A 32 -9.93 -1.74 15.76
CA ARG A 32 -9.02 -0.65 16.11
C ARG A 32 -8.84 -0.44 17.62
N GLN A 33 -9.81 -0.85 18.43
CA GLN A 33 -9.73 -0.80 19.90
C GLN A 33 -8.84 -1.90 20.51
N SER A 34 -8.48 -2.94 19.75
CA SER A 34 -7.57 -3.97 20.21
C SER A 34 -6.12 -3.47 20.15
N ASN A 35 -5.36 -3.64 21.25
CA ASN A 35 -3.94 -3.29 21.32
C ASN A 35 -3.10 -3.91 20.18
N ARG A 36 -3.53 -5.07 19.65
CA ARG A 36 -2.85 -5.73 18.53
C ARG A 36 -3.01 -4.99 17.20
N PHE A 37 -4.17 -4.38 16.94
CA PHE A 37 -4.50 -3.68 15.69
C PHE A 37 -4.27 -2.16 15.76
N ASN A 38 -3.88 -1.64 16.92
CA ASN A 38 -3.48 -0.24 17.12
C ASN A 38 -1.95 -0.02 17.04
N SER A 39 -1.20 -1.00 16.53
CA SER A 39 0.25 -0.88 16.36
C SER A 39 0.62 0.17 15.29
N ALA A 40 1.87 0.65 15.31
CA ALA A 40 2.39 1.54 14.27
C ALA A 40 2.26 0.91 12.87
N PHE A 41 2.51 -0.39 12.77
CA PHE A 41 2.38 -1.17 11.54
C PHE A 41 0.95 -1.12 10.96
N PHE A 42 -0.08 -1.47 11.74
CA PHE A 42 -1.47 -1.47 11.23
C PHE A 42 -2.00 -0.08 10.92
N ARG A 43 -1.49 0.96 11.58
CA ARG A 43 -1.83 2.37 11.27
C ARG A 43 -1.19 2.83 9.96
N LEU A 44 0.06 2.46 9.70
CA LEU A 44 0.71 2.70 8.41
C LEU A 44 -0.03 1.94 7.30
N TRP A 45 -0.33 0.66 7.56
CA TRP A 45 -1.03 -0.22 6.63
C TRP A 45 -2.45 0.27 6.32
N TRP A 46 -3.16 0.88 7.28
CA TRP A 46 -4.46 1.52 7.03
C TRP A 46 -4.37 2.62 5.96
N ASN A 47 -3.42 3.54 6.15
CA ASN A 47 -3.24 4.67 5.24
C ASN A 47 -2.79 4.18 3.86
N GLN A 48 -1.87 3.24 3.83
CA GLN A 48 -1.42 2.58 2.61
C GLN A 48 -2.56 1.86 1.90
N GLY A 49 -3.34 1.05 2.62
CA GLY A 49 -4.45 0.30 2.04
C GLY A 49 -5.50 1.21 1.42
N PHE A 50 -5.73 2.40 1.98
CA PHE A 50 -6.58 3.40 1.33
C PHE A 50 -6.01 3.88 -0.01
N PHE A 51 -4.72 4.21 -0.07
CA PHE A 51 -4.07 4.60 -1.32
C PHE A 51 -4.03 3.46 -2.34
N ASP A 52 -3.82 2.22 -1.90
CA ASP A 52 -3.82 1.04 -2.76
C ASP A 52 -5.22 0.79 -3.34
N VAL A 53 -6.29 0.92 -2.55
CA VAL A 53 -7.68 0.85 -3.02
C VAL A 53 -7.96 1.96 -4.05
N PHE A 54 -7.58 3.19 -3.76
CA PHE A 54 -7.71 4.30 -4.71
C PHE A 54 -6.95 4.01 -6.01
N SER A 55 -5.74 3.44 -5.91
CA SER A 55 -4.91 3.07 -7.05
C SER A 55 -5.56 1.98 -7.91
N LEU A 56 -6.20 0.97 -7.30
CA LEU A 56 -6.92 -0.08 -8.00
C LEU A 56 -8.17 0.46 -8.72
N ILE A 57 -8.93 1.35 -8.08
CA ILE A 57 -10.08 2.02 -8.71
C ILE A 57 -9.60 2.86 -9.90
N PHE A 58 -8.57 3.67 -9.69
CA PHE A 58 -7.99 4.51 -10.74
C PHE A 58 -7.45 3.68 -11.89
N PHE A 59 -6.72 2.60 -11.61
CA PHE A 59 -6.23 1.66 -12.61
C PHE A 59 -7.38 1.06 -13.43
N THR A 60 -8.45 0.62 -12.76
CA THR A 60 -9.61 0.02 -13.43
C THR A 60 -10.29 1.02 -14.36
N ALA A 61 -10.52 2.23 -13.86
CA ALA A 61 -11.20 3.29 -14.60
C ALA A 61 -10.38 3.81 -15.79
N THR A 62 -9.05 3.82 -15.69
CA THR A 62 -8.17 4.47 -16.68
C THR A 62 -7.36 3.53 -17.54
N MET A 63 -6.69 2.53 -16.97
CA MET A 63 -5.71 1.70 -17.67
C MET A 63 -6.29 0.35 -18.09
N TYR A 64 -7.07 -0.29 -17.22
CA TYR A 64 -7.67 -1.59 -17.50
C TYR A 64 -8.75 -1.51 -18.58
N SER A 65 -9.63 -0.52 -18.49
CA SER A 65 -10.69 -0.29 -19.47
C SER A 65 -10.14 -0.07 -20.89
N ARG A 66 -8.90 0.39 -21.04
CA ARG A 66 -8.22 0.56 -22.34
C ARG A 66 -7.81 -0.75 -23.00
N CYS A 67 -7.83 -1.87 -22.27
CA CYS A 67 -7.63 -3.20 -22.85
C CYS A 67 -8.84 -3.67 -23.66
N PHE A 68 -9.98 -2.98 -23.60
CA PHE A 68 -11.19 -3.31 -24.35
C PHE A 68 -11.37 -2.34 -25.51
N ASP A 69 -11.48 -2.88 -26.73
CA ASP A 69 -11.62 -2.09 -27.96
C ASP A 69 -12.86 -1.16 -27.91
N ALA A 70 -13.94 -1.61 -27.28
CA ALA A 70 -15.17 -0.83 -27.11
C ALA A 70 -14.98 0.47 -26.30
N MET A 71 -13.96 0.53 -25.43
CA MET A 71 -13.68 1.71 -24.60
C MET A 71 -12.73 2.69 -25.26
N VAL A 72 -12.03 2.30 -26.33
CA VAL A 72 -11.08 3.16 -27.05
C VAL A 72 -11.72 4.49 -27.51
N PRO A 73 -12.94 4.53 -28.09
CA PRO A 73 -13.60 5.78 -28.47
C PRO A 73 -13.85 6.71 -27.28
N VAL A 74 -14.22 6.17 -26.11
CA VAL A 74 -14.44 6.94 -24.88
C VAL A 74 -13.15 7.65 -24.45
N PHE A 75 -12.02 6.93 -24.49
CA PHE A 75 -10.72 7.52 -24.17
C PHE A 75 -10.26 8.55 -25.20
N LEU A 76 -10.49 8.30 -26.49
CA LEU A 76 -10.20 9.29 -27.53
C LEU A 76 -11.04 10.56 -27.38
N TYR A 77 -12.31 10.43 -26.95
CA TYR A 77 -13.16 11.57 -26.62
C TYR A 77 -12.66 12.33 -25.38
N LEU A 78 -12.36 11.64 -24.28
CA LEU A 78 -11.81 12.26 -23.06
C LEU A 78 -10.48 12.96 -23.33
N ASN A 79 -9.68 12.45 -24.27
CA ASN A 79 -8.44 13.07 -24.71
C ASN A 79 -8.62 14.44 -25.38
N ARG A 80 -9.84 14.81 -25.82
CA ARG A 80 -10.11 16.16 -26.33
C ARG A 80 -10.03 17.22 -25.23
N TYR A 81 -10.14 16.82 -23.96
CA TYR A 81 -10.11 17.72 -22.81
C TYR A 81 -8.75 17.66 -22.12
N PRO A 82 -7.95 18.74 -22.17
CA PRO A 82 -6.61 18.77 -21.57
C PRO A 82 -6.60 18.48 -20.07
N ILE A 83 -7.66 18.86 -19.36
CA ILE A 83 -7.77 18.65 -17.91
C ILE A 83 -7.75 17.17 -17.54
N TRP A 84 -8.45 16.31 -18.29
CA TRP A 84 -8.53 14.87 -18.03
C TRP A 84 -7.21 14.16 -18.33
N LYS A 85 -6.53 14.57 -19.41
CA LYS A 85 -5.19 14.06 -19.72
C LYS A 85 -4.20 14.40 -18.60
N LYS A 86 -4.14 15.67 -18.20
CA LYS A 86 -3.22 16.12 -17.16
C LYS A 86 -3.52 15.47 -15.81
N PHE A 87 -4.80 15.38 -15.43
CA PHE A 87 -5.23 14.69 -14.21
C PHE A 87 -4.76 13.23 -14.22
N ALA A 88 -5.05 12.48 -15.28
CA ALA A 88 -4.68 11.06 -15.34
C ALA A 88 -3.16 10.83 -15.25
N LEU A 89 -2.35 11.67 -15.90
CA LEU A 89 -0.89 11.58 -15.82
C LEU A 89 -0.37 11.88 -14.41
N VAL A 90 -0.83 12.99 -13.82
CA VAL A 90 -0.45 13.42 -12.48
C VAL A 90 -0.84 12.36 -11.45
N THR A 91 -2.07 11.87 -11.50
CA THR A 91 -2.55 10.85 -10.57
C THR A 91 -1.76 9.55 -10.71
N GLN A 92 -1.44 9.13 -11.94
CA GLN A 92 -0.62 7.95 -12.17
C GLN A 92 0.78 8.09 -11.55
N GLU A 93 1.46 9.21 -11.77
CA GLU A 93 2.77 9.46 -11.17
C GLU A 93 2.67 9.49 -9.65
N LEU A 94 1.74 10.28 -9.09
CA LEU A 94 1.50 10.36 -7.65
C LEU A 94 1.32 8.97 -7.01
N ILE A 95 0.53 8.10 -7.65
CA ILE A 95 0.34 6.71 -7.18
C ILE A 95 1.66 5.95 -7.16
N MET A 96 2.43 5.95 -8.25
CA MET A 96 3.69 5.21 -8.32
C MET A 96 4.72 5.70 -7.29
N TYR A 97 4.79 7.01 -7.08
CA TYR A 97 5.66 7.58 -6.07
C TYR A 97 5.20 7.23 -4.66
N THR A 98 3.91 7.34 -4.38
CA THR A 98 3.31 6.95 -3.10
C THR A 98 3.64 5.50 -2.78
N GLN A 99 3.43 4.58 -3.73
CA GLN A 99 3.76 3.16 -3.58
C GLN A 99 5.24 2.94 -3.24
N ALA A 100 6.16 3.59 -3.95
CA ALA A 100 7.59 3.50 -3.67
C ALA A 100 7.96 4.07 -2.29
N THR A 101 7.39 5.22 -1.91
CA THR A 101 7.56 5.79 -0.56
C THR A 101 7.09 4.82 0.51
N THR A 102 5.94 4.18 0.30
CA THR A 102 5.36 3.31 1.32
C THR A 102 6.21 2.08 1.58
N VAL A 103 6.81 1.49 0.54
CA VAL A 103 7.76 0.37 0.71
C VAL A 103 8.96 0.78 1.59
N VAL A 104 9.48 2.00 1.41
CA VAL A 104 10.57 2.54 2.24
C VAL A 104 10.10 2.81 3.67
N MET A 105 8.88 3.32 3.86
CA MET A 105 8.32 3.55 5.20
C MET A 105 8.10 2.23 5.95
N GLU A 106 7.60 1.20 5.28
CA GLU A 106 7.48 -0.14 5.87
C GLU A 106 8.82 -0.69 6.32
N LEU A 107 9.86 -0.55 5.50
CA LEU A 107 11.23 -0.90 5.86
C LEU A 107 11.67 -0.14 7.12
N GLY A 108 11.43 1.17 7.17
CA GLY A 108 11.76 2.00 8.33
C GLY A 108 11.10 1.50 9.61
N VAL A 109 9.80 1.20 9.58
CA VAL A 109 9.08 0.63 10.73
C VAL A 109 9.67 -0.72 11.14
N ARG A 110 9.99 -1.60 10.17
CA ARG A 110 10.57 -2.93 10.45
C ARG A 110 11.96 -2.83 11.07
N LEU A 111 12.83 -1.98 10.52
CA LEU A 111 14.17 -1.73 11.06
C LEU A 111 14.11 -1.25 12.51
N MET A 112 13.25 -0.28 12.80
CA MET A 112 13.08 0.27 14.15
C MET A 112 12.59 -0.79 15.13
N THR A 113 11.64 -1.64 14.73
CA THR A 113 11.08 -2.68 15.61
C THR A 113 11.98 -3.89 15.82
N MET A 114 12.79 -4.28 14.83
CA MET A 114 13.55 -5.53 14.84
C MET A 114 15.04 -5.36 15.14
N CYS A 115 15.66 -4.35 14.52
CA CYS A 115 17.09 -4.13 14.65
C CYS A 115 17.44 -3.29 15.87
N LEU A 116 16.53 -2.41 16.30
CA LEU A 116 16.74 -1.50 17.44
C LEU A 116 15.75 -1.73 18.60
N PRO A 117 15.58 -2.97 19.12
CA PRO A 117 14.61 -3.23 20.18
C PRO A 117 15.05 -2.70 21.56
N SER A 118 16.33 -2.36 21.79
CA SER A 118 16.81 -1.92 23.11
C SER A 118 16.51 -0.43 23.41
N ALA A 119 15.39 -0.22 24.08
CA ALA A 119 15.20 0.56 25.32
C ALA A 119 15.58 2.06 25.41
N HIS A 120 15.81 2.80 24.32
CA HIS A 120 15.71 4.27 24.42
C HIS A 120 15.00 4.90 23.23
N ILE A 121 15.24 4.40 22.02
CA ILE A 121 14.62 4.94 20.80
C ILE A 121 13.16 4.47 20.65
N THR A 122 12.84 3.22 21.01
CA THR A 122 11.46 2.70 21.00
C THR A 122 10.59 3.32 22.09
N GLU A 123 11.15 3.54 23.28
CA GLU A 123 10.51 4.32 24.35
C GLU A 123 10.29 5.77 23.91
N VAL A 124 11.29 6.42 23.31
CA VAL A 124 11.14 7.78 22.76
C VAL A 124 10.05 7.79 21.69
N VAL A 125 9.97 6.81 20.78
CA VAL A 125 8.92 6.72 19.74
C VAL A 125 7.53 6.48 20.32
N ASP A 126 7.40 5.62 21.34
CA ASP A 126 6.12 5.35 22.01
C ASP A 126 5.70 6.48 22.95
N HIS A 127 6.65 7.24 23.51
CA HIS A 127 6.44 8.46 24.28
C HIS A 127 6.52 9.73 23.43
N LEU A 128 6.66 9.62 22.10
CA LEU A 128 6.63 10.79 21.21
C LEU A 128 5.33 11.54 21.52
N PRO A 129 5.42 12.85 21.83
CA PRO A 129 4.26 13.66 22.07
C PRO A 129 3.26 13.47 20.92
N LYS A 130 1.96 13.57 21.22
CA LYS A 130 0.91 13.44 20.19
C LYS A 130 1.23 14.29 18.95
N TRP A 131 1.85 15.46 19.11
CA TRP A 131 2.28 16.34 18.02
C TRP A 131 3.41 15.78 17.14
N MET A 132 4.37 14.99 17.65
CA MET A 132 5.40 14.32 16.82
C MET A 132 4.85 13.09 16.11
N LYS A 133 3.91 12.35 16.72
CA LYS A 133 3.15 11.30 16.02
C LYS A 133 2.27 11.91 14.92
N THR A 134 1.72 13.10 15.17
CA THR A 134 1.08 13.94 14.15
C THR A 134 2.09 14.48 13.14
N SER A 135 3.35 14.75 13.51
CA SER A 135 4.41 15.18 12.60
C SER A 135 4.91 14.05 11.69
N TYR A 136 4.88 12.80 12.13
CA TYR A 136 5.12 11.63 11.25
C TYR A 136 3.94 11.42 10.28
N ARG A 137 2.69 11.58 10.75
CA ARG A 137 1.50 11.68 9.87
C ARG A 137 1.61 12.87 8.91
N SER A 138 2.13 13.99 9.41
CA SER A 138 2.39 15.21 8.65
C SER A 138 3.51 14.96 7.66
N SER A 139 4.55 14.20 7.97
CA SER A 139 5.67 13.91 7.04
C SER A 139 5.22 13.02 5.88
N ILE A 140 4.31 12.08 6.12
CA ILE A 140 3.60 11.36 5.04
C ILE A 140 2.76 12.34 4.23
N ALA A 141 2.00 13.21 4.90
CA ALA A 141 1.20 14.24 4.26
C ALA A 141 2.03 15.33 3.56
N THR A 142 3.27 15.61 3.99
CA THR A 142 4.21 16.64 3.50
C THR A 142 5.01 16.06 2.37
N ILE A 143 5.38 14.77 2.42
CA ILE A 143 5.86 14.05 1.25
C ILE A 143 4.75 14.05 0.21
N HIS A 144 3.51 13.69 0.57
CA HIS A 144 2.38 13.75 -0.36
C HIS A 144 2.07 15.17 -0.84
N TYR A 145 2.22 16.19 -0.01
CA TYR A 145 1.95 17.59 -0.33
C TYR A 145 3.05 18.18 -1.21
N CYS A 146 4.33 17.95 -0.89
CA CYS A 146 5.45 18.27 -1.78
C CYS A 146 5.34 17.51 -3.10
N HIS A 147 4.86 16.27 -3.07
CA HIS A 147 4.61 15.47 -4.27
C HIS A 147 3.46 16.03 -5.11
N THR A 148 2.37 16.45 -4.43
CA THR A 148 1.22 17.09 -5.04
C THR A 148 1.60 18.46 -5.59
N ILE A 149 2.47 19.22 -4.92
CA ILE A 149 3.04 20.48 -5.42
C ILE A 149 3.93 20.23 -6.63
N LEU A 150 4.82 19.24 -6.62
CA LEU A 150 5.65 18.88 -7.77
C LEU A 150 4.78 18.44 -8.96
N CYS A 151 3.68 17.75 -8.68
CA CYS A 151 2.66 17.39 -9.66
C CYS A 151 1.84 18.58 -10.17
N ILE A 152 1.46 19.53 -9.31
CA ILE A 152 0.76 20.78 -9.67
C ILE A 152 1.71 21.69 -10.47
N PHE A 153 2.99 21.73 -10.12
CA PHE A 153 4.02 22.47 -10.84
C PHE A 153 4.24 21.86 -12.23
N ASN A 154 4.28 20.53 -12.36
CA ASN A 154 4.24 19.86 -13.66
C ASN A 154 2.91 20.09 -14.40
N PHE A 155 1.77 20.15 -13.69
CA PHE A 155 0.46 20.42 -14.28
C PHE A 155 0.35 21.84 -14.86
N GLN A 156 0.94 22.84 -14.19
CA GLN A 156 0.91 24.26 -14.55
C GLN A 156 2.06 24.66 -15.50
N TYR A 157 3.27 24.16 -15.30
CA TYR A 157 4.49 24.67 -15.95
C TYR A 157 5.24 23.65 -16.80
N GLY A 158 5.01 22.35 -16.65
CA GLY A 158 5.90 21.32 -17.21
C GLY A 158 5.15 20.16 -17.81
N LEU A 159 4.70 20.29 -19.07
CA LEU A 159 4.52 19.20 -20.05
C LEU A 159 4.16 19.82 -21.41
N GLN A 160 5.16 20.33 -22.12
CA GLN A 160 5.04 20.57 -23.57
C GLN A 160 4.94 19.20 -24.26
N GLY A 161 3.76 18.86 -24.79
CA GLY A 161 3.50 17.54 -25.37
C GLY A 161 2.08 16.96 -25.20
N THR A 162 1.15 17.73 -24.65
CA THR A 162 -0.21 17.31 -24.25
C THR A 162 -1.19 16.99 -25.38
N ASN A 163 -0.78 17.14 -26.64
CA ASN A 163 -1.63 16.81 -27.80
C ASN A 163 -1.72 15.29 -28.05
N VAL A 164 -0.91 14.49 -27.38
CA VAL A 164 -0.86 13.04 -27.57
C VAL A 164 -1.81 12.34 -26.60
N PRO A 165 -2.61 11.35 -27.05
CA PRO A 165 -3.36 10.49 -26.15
C PRO A 165 -2.39 9.87 -25.15
N LEU A 166 -2.80 9.77 -23.88
CA LEU A 166 -2.01 9.31 -22.73
C LEU A 166 -1.36 7.91 -22.86
N LEU A 167 -1.45 7.25 -24.03
CA LEU A 167 -1.01 5.87 -24.24
C LEU A 167 -0.59 5.48 -25.67
N LEU A 168 -0.35 6.44 -26.56
CA LEU A 168 0.31 6.15 -27.84
C LEU A 168 1.29 7.27 -28.11
N SER A 169 2.58 7.01 -27.89
CA SER A 169 3.62 7.94 -28.31
C SER A 169 3.43 8.24 -29.81
N THR A 170 2.98 9.45 -30.15
CA THR A 170 3.22 9.96 -31.49
C THR A 170 4.70 10.34 -31.56
N SER A 171 5.34 10.03 -32.68
CA SER A 171 6.77 10.26 -32.96
C SER A 171 7.24 11.72 -32.83
N GLY A 172 6.31 12.68 -32.71
CA GLY A 172 6.61 14.12 -32.74
C GLY A 172 6.67 14.86 -31.42
N VAL A 173 6.72 14.18 -30.25
CA VAL A 173 6.73 14.88 -28.95
C VAL A 173 7.91 14.47 -28.08
N THR A 174 8.80 15.44 -27.84
CA THR A 174 9.88 15.38 -26.86
C THR A 174 9.30 15.39 -25.45
N TYR A 175 9.02 14.21 -24.91
CA TYR A 175 8.74 14.06 -23.48
C TYR A 175 9.94 14.60 -22.67
N ASP A 176 9.67 15.47 -21.69
CA ASP A 176 10.72 16.07 -20.86
C ASP A 176 11.53 14.97 -20.15
N THR A 177 12.74 14.76 -20.64
CA THR A 177 13.69 13.76 -20.14
C THR A 177 13.97 13.96 -18.65
N SER A 178 13.86 15.19 -18.16
CA SER A 178 14.09 15.57 -16.76
C SER A 178 13.07 14.94 -15.83
N ILE A 179 11.77 14.95 -16.19
CA ILE A 179 10.69 14.37 -15.36
C ILE A 179 10.87 12.86 -15.24
N PHE A 180 11.22 12.19 -16.34
CA PHE A 180 11.52 10.76 -16.32
C PHE A 180 12.74 10.44 -15.44
N PHE A 181 13.81 11.23 -15.57
CA PHE A 181 15.04 11.01 -14.81
C PHE A 181 14.81 11.20 -13.31
N ILE A 182 14.10 12.26 -12.90
CA ILE A 182 13.71 12.48 -11.50
C ILE A 182 12.92 11.28 -10.97
N GLY A 183 11.95 10.79 -11.74
CA GLY A 183 11.15 9.63 -11.35
C GLY A 183 11.94 8.34 -11.23
N LEU A 184 12.88 8.12 -12.14
CA LEU A 184 13.77 6.97 -12.12
C LEU A 184 14.72 7.03 -10.91
N VAL A 185 15.38 8.17 -10.69
CA VAL A 185 16.30 8.39 -9.56
C VAL A 185 15.57 8.16 -8.24
N TYR A 186 14.34 8.65 -8.10
CA TYR A 186 13.53 8.41 -6.91
C TYR A 186 13.30 6.91 -6.64
N ARG A 187 12.86 6.16 -7.65
CA ARG A 187 12.56 4.73 -7.49
C ARG A 187 13.82 3.89 -7.27
N VAL A 188 14.91 4.23 -7.94
CA VAL A 188 16.22 3.59 -7.74
C VAL A 188 16.73 3.88 -6.33
N THR A 189 16.57 5.11 -5.83
CA THR A 189 16.94 5.47 -4.45
C THR A 189 16.13 4.65 -3.44
N ALA A 190 14.81 4.55 -3.65
CA ALA A 190 13.95 3.68 -2.83
C ALA A 190 14.41 2.22 -2.87
N LEU A 191 14.77 1.70 -4.05
CA LEU A 191 15.28 0.34 -4.20
C LEU A 191 16.59 0.11 -3.44
N VAL A 192 17.57 1.02 -3.59
CA VAL A 192 18.86 0.94 -2.89
C VAL A 192 18.65 0.97 -1.38
N LEU A 193 17.81 1.89 -0.88
CA LEU A 193 17.48 1.95 0.55
C LEU A 193 16.84 0.64 1.04
N CYS A 194 15.93 0.06 0.25
CA CYS A 194 15.30 -1.23 0.59
C CYS A 194 16.29 -2.38 0.59
N LEU A 195 17.17 -2.48 -0.41
CA LEU A 195 18.20 -3.52 -0.47
C LEU A 195 19.14 -3.43 0.72
N CYS A 196 19.68 -2.24 1.01
CA CYS A 196 20.57 -2.01 2.14
C CYS A 196 19.88 -2.33 3.48
N GLY A 197 18.65 -1.83 3.68
CA GLY A 197 17.91 -2.07 4.92
C GLY A 197 17.52 -3.53 5.13
N TYR A 198 17.03 -4.23 4.10
CA TYR A 198 16.70 -5.65 4.23
C TYR A 198 17.94 -6.54 4.37
N PHE A 199 19.06 -6.17 3.74
CA PHE A 199 20.33 -6.85 3.97
C PHE A 199 20.80 -6.71 5.42
N TYR A 200 20.73 -5.50 5.98
CA TYR A 200 21.03 -5.25 7.39
C TYR A 200 20.08 -5.99 8.34
N MET A 201 18.78 -6.02 8.04
CA MET A 201 17.82 -6.83 8.79
C MET A 201 18.17 -8.33 8.73
N PHE A 202 18.51 -8.85 7.56
CA PHE A 202 18.88 -10.25 7.40
C PHE A 202 20.09 -10.61 8.25
N ASP A 203 21.15 -9.80 8.22
CA ASP A 203 22.33 -10.00 9.06
C ASP A 203 21.96 -9.96 10.56
N THR A 204 21.13 -9.00 10.96
CA THR A 204 20.67 -8.89 12.36
C THR A 204 19.87 -10.13 12.81
N ILE A 205 18.90 -10.58 11.99
CA ILE A 205 18.09 -11.78 12.27
C ILE A 205 18.97 -13.03 12.33
N ARG A 206 19.93 -13.14 11.42
CA ARG A 206 20.89 -14.25 11.37
C ARG A 206 21.73 -14.31 12.65
N ARG A 207 22.25 -13.17 13.12
CA ARG A 207 23.02 -13.09 14.38
C ARG A 207 22.17 -13.43 15.60
N LYS A 208 20.89 -13.02 15.62
CA LYS A 208 19.96 -13.30 16.74
C LYS A 208 19.34 -14.70 16.73
N GLY A 209 19.45 -15.45 15.63
CA GLY A 209 18.83 -16.78 15.50
C GLY A 209 17.29 -16.79 15.48
N ALA A 210 16.65 -15.65 15.21
CA ALA A 210 15.21 -15.46 15.36
C ALA A 210 14.41 -15.98 14.15
N ARG A 211 14.15 -17.30 14.08
CA ARG A 211 13.44 -17.95 12.96
C ARG A 211 12.05 -17.37 12.65
N ALA A 212 11.35 -16.83 13.65
CA ALA A 212 10.02 -16.25 13.46
C ALA A 212 10.04 -14.96 12.62
N GLU A 213 11.14 -14.21 12.64
CA GLU A 213 11.30 -12.93 11.94
C GLU A 213 11.60 -13.12 10.44
N PHE A 214 11.98 -14.34 10.03
CA PHE A 214 12.26 -14.67 8.63
C PHE A 214 11.05 -14.47 7.71
N LYS A 215 9.82 -14.63 8.23
CA LYS A 215 8.59 -14.36 7.47
C LYS A 215 8.45 -12.88 7.08
N ILE A 216 8.91 -11.99 7.95
CA ILE A 216 8.86 -10.54 7.73
C ILE A 216 9.93 -10.12 6.73
N LEU A 217 11.09 -10.79 6.74
CA LEU A 217 12.10 -10.63 5.70
C LEU A 217 11.60 -11.12 4.34
N LEU A 218 10.93 -12.28 4.28
CA LEU A 218 10.32 -12.79 3.04
C LEU A 218 9.35 -11.77 2.44
N HIS A 219 8.52 -11.14 3.28
CA HIS A 219 7.66 -10.03 2.85
C HIS A 219 8.45 -8.87 2.26
N GLY A 220 9.57 -8.51 2.87
CA GLY A 220 10.45 -7.47 2.37
C GLY A 220 11.01 -7.80 0.99
N VAL A 221 11.51 -9.03 0.81
CA VAL A 221 12.05 -9.51 -0.47
C VAL A 221 10.98 -9.47 -1.56
N CYS A 222 9.75 -9.91 -1.27
CA CYS A 222 8.65 -9.84 -2.24
C CYS A 222 8.36 -8.39 -2.67
N LEU A 223 8.34 -7.44 -1.74
CA LEU A 223 8.15 -6.02 -2.07
C LEU A 223 9.31 -5.45 -2.90
N VAL A 224 10.56 -5.84 -2.62
CA VAL A 224 11.73 -5.45 -3.42
C VAL A 224 11.62 -5.99 -4.84
N ILE A 225 11.22 -7.25 -5.01
CA ILE A 225 11.00 -7.84 -6.35
C ILE A 225 9.90 -7.08 -7.09
N ALA A 226 8.80 -6.73 -6.42
CA ALA A 226 7.73 -5.92 -7.00
C ALA A 226 8.24 -4.53 -7.42
N LEU A 227 9.08 -3.88 -6.62
CA LEU A 227 9.69 -2.59 -6.93
C LEU A 227 10.64 -2.68 -8.14
N ILE A 228 11.44 -3.74 -8.25
CA ILE A 228 12.30 -4.01 -9.41
C ILE A 228 11.43 -4.17 -10.66
N ALA A 229 10.35 -4.96 -10.60
CA ALA A 229 9.43 -5.12 -11.72
C ALA A 229 8.83 -3.77 -12.17
N VAL A 230 8.47 -2.90 -11.22
CA VAL A 230 7.96 -1.55 -11.51
C VAL A 230 9.01 -0.69 -12.22
N ILE A 231 10.27 -0.71 -11.76
CA ILE A 231 11.37 0.05 -12.37
C ILE A 231 11.66 -0.47 -13.78
N THR A 232 11.81 -1.78 -13.95
CA THR A 232 12.09 -2.41 -15.24
C THR A 232 10.96 -2.11 -16.24
N SER A 233 9.71 -2.26 -15.83
CA SER A 233 8.56 -1.92 -16.67
C SER A 233 8.56 -0.45 -17.10
N SER A 234 8.93 0.46 -16.20
CA SER A 234 9.03 1.90 -16.48
C SER A 234 10.14 2.22 -17.49
N LEU A 235 11.30 1.56 -17.39
CA LEU A 235 12.41 1.68 -18.33
C LEU A 235 12.02 1.14 -19.71
N CYS A 236 11.49 -0.08 -19.77
CA CYS A 236 11.06 -0.71 -21.02
C CYS A 236 10.00 0.11 -21.75
N ARG A 237 9.04 0.68 -21.02
CA ARG A 237 8.03 1.60 -21.57
C ARG A 237 8.66 2.86 -22.15
N ARG A 238 9.66 3.44 -21.48
CA ARG A 238 10.35 4.66 -21.98
C ARG A 238 11.08 4.41 -23.29
N PHE A 239 11.78 3.29 -23.39
CA PHE A 239 12.56 2.93 -24.59
C PHE A 239 11.72 2.21 -25.66
N LYS A 240 10.40 2.12 -25.47
CA LYS A 240 9.45 1.44 -26.38
C LYS A 240 9.85 -0.01 -26.68
N ILE A 241 10.55 -0.65 -25.75
CA ILE A 241 11.05 -2.01 -25.93
C ILE A 241 9.84 -2.94 -25.97
N GLY A 242 9.56 -3.50 -27.14
CA GLY A 242 8.49 -4.47 -27.32
C GLY A 242 7.07 -3.91 -27.32
N GLU A 243 6.86 -2.61 -27.59
CA GLU A 243 5.51 -2.03 -27.73
C GLU A 243 4.67 -2.71 -28.81
N SER A 244 5.29 -3.33 -29.82
CA SER A 244 4.62 -4.13 -30.85
C SER A 244 3.98 -5.40 -30.31
N TYR A 245 4.41 -5.90 -29.14
CA TYR A 245 3.88 -7.12 -28.53
C TYR A 245 2.77 -6.78 -27.53
N GLN A 246 1.56 -7.28 -27.79
CA GLN A 246 0.39 -7.05 -26.93
C GLN A 246 0.62 -7.48 -25.46
N LEU A 247 1.37 -8.56 -25.24
CA LEU A 247 1.71 -9.04 -23.88
C LEU A 247 2.57 -8.05 -23.10
N VAL A 248 3.55 -7.44 -23.77
CA VAL A 248 4.43 -6.43 -23.17
C VAL A 248 3.61 -5.18 -22.81
N ARG A 249 2.62 -4.82 -23.64
CA ARG A 249 1.67 -3.74 -23.35
C ARG A 249 0.84 -4.03 -22.09
N VAL A 250 0.37 -5.26 -21.91
CA VAL A 250 -0.36 -5.67 -20.69
C VAL A 250 0.56 -5.58 -19.46
N ALA A 251 1.82 -6.00 -19.58
CA ALA A 251 2.80 -5.87 -18.50
C ALA A 251 3.09 -4.39 -18.14
N PHE A 252 3.14 -3.50 -19.11
CA PHE A 252 3.27 -2.06 -18.87
C PHE A 252 2.06 -1.46 -18.18
N LEU A 253 0.86 -1.88 -18.57
CA LEU A 253 -0.37 -1.43 -17.93
C LEU A 253 -0.44 -1.94 -16.49
N SER A 254 -0.07 -3.20 -16.23
CA SER A 254 -0.14 -3.80 -14.89
C SER A 254 0.94 -3.30 -13.92
N THR A 255 1.85 -2.41 -14.33
CA THR A 255 2.92 -1.85 -13.48
C THR A 255 2.41 -1.33 -12.14
N MET A 256 1.27 -0.63 -12.12
CA MET A 256 0.68 -0.06 -10.90
C MET A 256 0.09 -1.10 -9.94
N LEU A 257 -0.07 -2.35 -10.39
CA LEU A 257 -0.68 -3.44 -9.64
C LEU A 257 0.33 -4.25 -8.84
N TRP A 258 1.59 -4.30 -9.28
CA TRP A 258 2.58 -5.21 -8.70
C TRP A 258 2.80 -4.98 -7.20
N ILE A 259 2.99 -3.72 -6.78
CA ILE A 259 3.21 -3.40 -5.37
C ILE A 259 1.94 -3.67 -4.53
N PRO A 260 0.74 -3.12 -4.86
CA PRO A 260 -0.48 -3.40 -4.10
C PRO A 260 -0.81 -4.89 -4.00
N CYS A 261 -0.75 -5.62 -5.12
CA CYS A 261 -1.09 -7.05 -5.15
C CYS A 261 -0.11 -7.86 -4.29
N THR A 262 1.19 -7.59 -4.42
CA THR A 262 2.22 -8.28 -3.63
C THR A 262 2.05 -7.94 -2.15
N ASN A 263 1.77 -6.68 -1.83
CA ASN A 263 1.66 -6.23 -0.45
C ASN A 263 0.51 -6.92 0.30
N ILE A 264 -0.71 -6.90 -0.26
CA ILE A 264 -1.87 -7.54 0.39
C ILE A 264 -1.68 -9.04 0.53
N LEU A 265 -1.22 -9.72 -0.53
CA LEU A 265 -1.07 -11.18 -0.53
C LEU A 265 -0.04 -11.62 0.51
N VAL A 266 1.13 -10.96 0.53
CA VAL A 266 2.19 -11.35 1.44
C VAL A 266 1.88 -10.89 2.87
N THR A 267 1.18 -9.77 3.07
CA THR A 267 0.69 -9.36 4.40
C THR A 267 -0.27 -10.40 4.96
N ILE A 268 -1.26 -10.86 4.18
CA ILE A 268 -2.21 -11.89 4.61
C ILE A 268 -1.48 -13.20 4.92
N TYR A 269 -0.53 -13.61 4.08
CA TYR A 269 0.24 -14.84 4.28
C TYR A 269 1.09 -14.80 5.56
N THR A 270 1.74 -13.67 5.82
CA THR A 270 2.67 -13.51 6.96
C THR A 270 1.96 -13.23 8.27
N THR A 271 0.79 -12.58 8.23
CA THR A 271 0.07 -12.13 9.43
C THR A 271 -1.01 -13.13 9.85
N LYS A 272 -0.65 -14.05 10.77
CA LYS A 272 -1.57 -15.09 11.26
C LYS A 272 -2.88 -14.53 11.84
N SER A 273 -2.81 -13.39 12.55
CA SER A 273 -4.01 -12.75 13.13
C SER A 273 -4.98 -12.26 12.06
N LEU A 274 -4.45 -11.72 10.96
CA LEU A 274 -5.25 -11.24 9.85
C LEU A 274 -5.87 -12.40 9.08
N ARG A 275 -5.06 -13.42 8.74
CA ARG A 275 -5.53 -14.64 8.07
C ARG A 275 -6.63 -15.35 8.87
N SER A 276 -6.47 -15.45 10.19
CA SER A 276 -7.47 -16.07 11.05
C SER A 276 -8.81 -15.32 11.05
N ARG A 277 -8.79 -13.98 10.94
CA ARG A 277 -10.00 -13.14 10.90
C ARG A 277 -10.65 -13.10 9.53
N LEU A 278 -9.85 -13.13 8.46
CA LEU A 278 -10.35 -13.30 7.09
C LEU A 278 -11.12 -14.62 6.93
N LEU A 279 -10.58 -15.72 7.46
CA LEU A 279 -11.24 -17.03 7.38
C LEU A 279 -12.44 -17.17 8.33
N ASN A 280 -12.52 -16.34 9.37
CA ASN A 280 -13.58 -16.40 10.39
C ASN A 280 -14.03 -14.99 10.81
N PRO A 281 -14.73 -14.24 9.94
CA PRO A 281 -15.05 -12.83 10.16
C PRO A 281 -16.06 -12.59 11.30
N LEU A 282 -16.78 -13.64 11.72
CA LEU A 282 -17.82 -13.58 12.75
C LEU A 282 -17.36 -14.07 14.14
N LEU A 283 -16.13 -14.60 14.27
CA LEU A 283 -15.65 -15.04 15.58
C LEU A 283 -15.47 -13.82 16.51
N PRO A 284 -16.12 -13.80 17.69
CA PRO A 284 -15.94 -12.74 18.67
C PRO A 284 -14.48 -12.73 19.15
N ASP A 285 -13.94 -11.54 19.39
CA ASP A 285 -12.56 -11.38 19.80
C ASP A 285 -12.35 -12.11 21.14
N LYS A 286 -11.36 -13.00 21.25
CA LYS A 286 -11.18 -13.78 22.49
C LYS A 286 -10.95 -12.87 23.72
N THR A 287 -10.47 -11.64 23.52
CA THR A 287 -10.39 -10.60 24.55
C THR A 287 -11.75 -10.01 24.95
N SER A 288 -12.72 -9.91 24.03
CA SER A 288 -14.08 -9.48 24.37
C SER A 288 -14.82 -10.58 25.12
N VAL A 289 -14.57 -11.86 24.83
CA VAL A 289 -15.15 -12.98 25.60
C VAL A 289 -14.60 -13.00 27.02
N VAL A 290 -13.30 -12.79 27.24
CA VAL A 290 -12.74 -12.72 28.60
C VAL A 290 -13.23 -11.47 29.35
N ALA A 291 -13.31 -10.30 28.70
CA ALA A 291 -13.84 -9.08 29.32
C ALA A 291 -15.35 -9.17 29.60
N MET A 292 -16.12 -9.81 28.73
CA MET A 292 -17.56 -10.04 28.91
C MET A 292 -17.79 -11.10 29.99
N THR A 293 -16.97 -12.15 30.07
CA THR A 293 -17.03 -13.14 31.16
C THR A 293 -16.61 -12.51 32.50
N ALA A 294 -15.59 -11.63 32.50
CA ALA A 294 -15.18 -10.87 33.68
C ALA A 294 -16.22 -9.85 34.12
N MET A 295 -16.86 -9.11 33.20
CA MET A 295 -17.99 -8.22 33.51
C MET A 295 -19.20 -9.01 34.01
N THR A 296 -19.49 -10.18 33.44
CA THR A 296 -20.59 -11.04 33.89
C THR A 296 -20.29 -11.62 35.28
N GLN A 297 -19.03 -11.93 35.59
CA GLN A 297 -18.59 -12.29 36.94
C GLN A 297 -18.66 -11.12 37.92
N LEU A 298 -18.26 -9.90 37.51
CA LEU A 298 -18.33 -8.69 38.35
C LEU A 298 -19.78 -8.28 38.64
N HIS A 299 -20.69 -8.48 37.67
CA HIS A 299 -22.11 -8.21 37.86
C HIS A 299 -22.78 -9.27 38.76
N ARG A 300 -22.32 -10.53 38.71
CA ARG A 300 -22.74 -11.61 39.63
C ARG A 300 -22.21 -11.42 41.06
N THR A 301 -21.00 -10.90 41.25
CA THR A 301 -20.50 -10.56 42.59
C THR A 301 -21.20 -9.32 43.16
N SER A 302 -21.48 -8.31 42.34
CA SER A 302 -22.27 -7.13 42.77
C SER A 302 -23.69 -7.49 43.21
N THR A 303 -24.35 -8.43 42.52
CA THR A 303 -25.69 -8.93 42.93
C THR A 303 -25.65 -9.79 44.18
N ARG A 304 -24.60 -10.62 44.39
CA ARG A 304 -24.39 -11.34 45.65
C ARG A 304 -24.14 -10.41 46.84
N VAL A 305 -23.36 -9.34 46.66
CA VAL A 305 -23.09 -8.37 47.73
C VAL A 305 -24.35 -7.56 48.10
N LYS A 306 -25.23 -7.27 47.13
CA LYS A 306 -26.55 -6.66 47.42
C LYS A 306 -27.53 -7.61 48.14
N ALA A 307 -27.52 -8.90 47.79
CA ALA A 307 -28.32 -9.92 48.50
C ALA A 307 -27.84 -10.08 49.95
N TRP A 308 -26.53 -10.07 50.19
CA TRP A 308 -25.96 -10.19 51.53
C TRP A 308 -26.28 -8.99 52.44
N HIS A 309 -26.41 -7.78 51.88
CA HIS A 309 -26.83 -6.59 52.62
C HIS A 309 -28.34 -6.50 52.89
N THR A 310 -29.17 -7.34 52.25
CA THR A 310 -30.62 -7.37 52.48
C THR A 310 -31.03 -8.39 53.54
N ASP A 311 -30.22 -9.43 53.77
CA ASP A 311 -30.45 -10.45 54.81
C ASP A 311 -29.91 -10.06 56.20
N HIS A 312 -29.19 -8.93 56.32
CA HIS A 312 -28.61 -8.43 57.57
C HIS A 312 -29.01 -6.98 57.86
N LYS A 313 -30.33 -6.71 57.83
CA LYS A 313 -30.89 -5.56 58.55
C LYS A 313 -31.61 -6.09 59.81
N PRO A 314 -31.21 -5.66 61.01
CA PRO A 314 -31.91 -5.98 62.26
C PRO A 314 -33.31 -5.35 62.31
#